data_AF-A0AAW5DAB1-F1
#
_entry.id   AF-A0AAW5DAB1-F1
#
_cell.length_a   1.000
_cell.length_b   1.000
_cell.length_c   1.000
_cell.angle_alpha   90.00
_cell.angle_beta   90.00
_cell.angle_gamma   90.00
#
_symmetry.space_group_name_H-M   'P 1'
#
loop_
_entity.id
_entity.type
_entity.pdbx_description
1 polymer ?
#
loop_
_entity_poly.entity_id
_entity_poly.type
_entity_poly.pdbx_seq_one_letter_code
_entity_poly.pdbx_strand_id
1 'polypeptide(L)'
;MKEIRLFLANLNLRGVRLFLDNGKLKSRSPDGEINDEERLFIRNNKELIVNFLKNLKSNSRSAKEYSIEKSGLTYGVTSFSQQRLWFIDKLQGGTPEYNMPMVFRVTGTFSLKVLTQVFETILDRHEVLRSVYEAEGGEARQRVREVSALDFSIKEEDLSHLTGEKLAGEIESRVTADIKQAFNLAEDVMLRVCYIKTGGESGVLIFNMHHIASDGWSVDVLTKEFFALYHAYSAGKANPLPGLPIQYIDYAHW
;
A
#
# COMPACT_ATOMS: atom_id res chain seq x y z
N MET A 1 -12.22 20.56 22.24
CA MET A 1 -11.76 19.16 21.99
C MET A 1 -11.24 18.92 20.57
N LYS A 2 -11.98 19.30 19.50
CA LYS A 2 -11.50 19.17 18.10
C LYS A 2 -10.17 19.91 17.86
N GLU A 3 -10.06 21.12 18.40
CA GLU A 3 -8.86 21.96 18.34
C GLU A 3 -7.63 21.32 19.02
N ILE A 4 -7.81 20.76 20.22
CA ILE A 4 -6.75 20.02 20.94
C ILE A 4 -6.27 18.80 20.13
N ARG A 5 -7.20 18.08 19.49
CA ARG A 5 -6.85 16.93 18.63
C ARG A 5 -6.00 17.35 17.44
N LEU A 6 -6.42 18.39 16.72
CA LEU A 6 -5.71 18.93 15.57
C LEU A 6 -4.33 19.46 15.96
N PHE A 7 -4.25 20.19 17.07
CA PHE A 7 -3.00 20.69 17.63
C PHE A 7 -2.01 19.56 17.91
N LEU A 8 -2.43 18.52 18.62
CA LEU A 8 -1.58 17.36 18.94
C LEU A 8 -1.19 16.54 17.72
N ALA A 9 -2.08 16.44 16.72
CA ALA A 9 -1.77 15.79 15.45
C ALA A 9 -0.69 16.55 14.67
N ASN A 10 -0.79 17.88 14.60
CA ASN A 10 0.21 18.73 13.94
C ASN A 10 1.58 18.66 14.62
N LEU A 11 1.63 18.61 15.95
CA LEU A 11 2.88 18.39 16.68
C LEU A 11 3.49 17.03 16.35
N ASN A 12 2.68 15.96 16.36
CA ASN A 12 3.15 14.60 16.05
C ASN A 12 3.69 14.48 14.62
N LEU A 13 3.07 15.14 13.64
CA LEU A 13 3.57 15.19 12.26
C LEU A 13 4.98 15.79 12.15
N ARG A 14 5.33 16.68 13.08
CA ARG A 14 6.65 17.31 13.19
C ARG A 14 7.59 16.59 14.17
N GLY A 15 7.24 15.36 14.57
CA GLY A 15 8.04 14.57 15.51
C GLY A 15 8.00 15.06 16.96
N VAL A 16 7.15 16.05 17.29
CA VAL A 16 6.97 16.57 18.64
C VAL A 16 5.82 15.83 19.32
N ARG A 17 6.10 15.09 20.38
CA ARG A 17 5.08 14.33 21.12
C ARG A 17 4.90 14.90 22.52
N LEU A 18 3.67 15.30 22.85
CA LEU A 18 3.26 15.57 24.23
C LEU A 18 2.75 14.28 24.89
N PHE A 19 3.19 14.03 26.12
CA PHE A 19 2.81 12.83 26.87
C PHE A 19 2.74 13.12 28.37
N LEU A 20 2.07 12.22 29.10
CA LEU A 20 2.00 12.28 30.56
C LEU A 20 3.02 11.32 31.18
N ASP A 21 3.90 11.88 32.00
CA ASP A 21 4.85 11.14 32.85
C ASP A 21 4.57 11.49 34.31
N ASN A 22 4.20 10.49 35.11
CA ASN A 22 3.74 10.65 36.50
C ASN A 22 2.69 11.78 36.68
N GLY A 23 1.75 11.89 35.72
CA GLY A 23 0.68 12.89 35.74
C GLY A 23 1.10 14.30 35.31
N LYS A 24 2.38 14.55 35.03
CA LYS A 24 2.88 15.82 34.50
C LYS A 24 2.98 15.77 32.98
N LEU A 25 2.57 16.86 32.33
CA LEU A 25 2.71 17.03 30.88
C LEU A 25 4.19 17.25 30.54
N LYS A 26 4.73 16.38 29.69
CA LYS A 26 6.10 16.46 29.13
C LYS A 26 6.03 16.44 27.61
N SER A 27 7.09 16.92 26.98
CA SER A 27 7.31 16.85 25.54
C SER A 27 8.55 16.01 25.23
N ARG A 28 8.53 15.29 24.10
CA ARG A 28 9.69 14.66 23.49
C ARG A 28 9.76 15.12 22.04
N SER A 29 10.92 15.59 21.63
CA SER A 29 11.10 16.06 20.27
C SER A 29 12.49 15.66 19.75
N PRO A 30 12.58 14.56 19.00
CA PRO A 30 13.84 14.12 18.42
C PRO A 30 14.38 15.12 17.38
N ASP A 31 13.50 15.67 16.54
CA ASP A 31 13.87 16.50 15.37
C ASP A 31 13.04 17.79 15.21
N GLY A 32 12.18 18.13 16.17
CA GLY A 32 11.23 19.27 16.08
C GLY A 32 11.24 20.19 17.31
N GLU A 33 10.94 21.47 17.13
CA GLU A 33 10.84 22.42 18.25
C GLU A 33 9.40 22.89 18.48
N ILE A 34 9.06 23.14 19.75
CA ILE A 34 7.82 23.81 20.13
C ILE A 34 8.09 25.32 20.11
N ASN A 35 7.42 26.04 19.21
CA ASN A 35 7.55 27.50 19.08
C ASN A 35 6.77 28.24 20.19
N ASP A 36 6.90 29.57 20.25
CA ASP A 36 6.32 30.35 21.35
C ASP A 36 4.78 30.40 21.32
N GLU A 37 4.16 30.38 20.15
CA GLU A 37 2.70 30.31 20.02
C GLU A 37 2.16 28.96 20.53
N GLU A 38 2.85 27.87 20.20
CA GLU A 38 2.51 26.52 20.65
C GLU A 38 2.72 26.37 22.17
N ARG A 39 3.78 26.98 22.73
CA ARG A 39 3.99 27.03 24.19
C ARG A 39 2.84 27.77 24.87
N LEU A 40 2.42 28.90 24.30
CA LEU A 40 1.30 29.68 24.82
C LEU A 40 -0.01 28.88 24.74
N PHE A 41 -0.25 28.20 23.62
CA PHE A 41 -1.41 27.33 23.44
C PHE A 41 -1.42 26.18 24.46
N ILE A 42 -0.29 25.49 24.65
CA ILE A 42 -0.13 24.42 25.65
C ILE A 42 -0.40 24.94 27.05
N ARG A 43 0.11 26.13 27.39
CA ARG A 43 -0.08 26.74 28.70
C ARG A 43 -1.56 27.07 28.96
N ASN A 44 -2.22 27.68 27.98
CA ASN A 44 -3.63 28.11 28.09
C ASN A 44 -4.59 26.91 28.10
N ASN A 45 -4.21 25.79 27.49
CA ASN A 45 -5.07 24.60 27.35
C ASN A 45 -4.58 23.39 28.16
N LYS A 46 -3.68 23.59 29.13
CA LYS A 46 -2.97 22.51 29.82
C LYS A 46 -3.90 21.44 30.41
N GLU A 47 -4.98 21.85 31.08
CA GLU A 47 -5.93 20.92 31.69
C GLU A 47 -6.69 20.09 30.64
N LEU A 48 -7.11 20.72 29.56
CA LEU A 48 -7.78 20.03 28.44
C LEU A 48 -6.85 19.03 27.76
N ILE A 49 -5.57 19.40 27.56
CA ILE A 49 -4.55 18.50 27.00
C ILE A 49 -4.30 17.32 27.94
N VAL A 50 -4.13 17.58 29.24
CA VAL A 50 -3.90 16.53 30.26
C VAL A 50 -5.10 15.58 30.31
N ASN A 51 -6.32 16.09 30.36
CA ASN A 51 -7.52 15.26 30.39
C ASN A 51 -7.70 14.46 29.09
N PHE A 52 -7.41 15.06 27.94
CA PHE A 52 -7.41 14.34 26.66
C PHE A 52 -6.39 13.18 26.65
N LEU A 53 -5.15 13.42 27.10
CA LEU A 53 -4.11 12.40 27.18
C LEU A 53 -4.42 11.31 28.23
N LYS A 54 -5.06 11.66 29.36
CA LYS A 54 -5.56 10.69 30.34
C LYS A 54 -6.64 9.80 29.73
N ASN A 55 -7.60 10.39 29.01
CA ASN A 55 -8.66 9.65 28.34
C ASN A 55 -8.14 8.75 27.21
N LEU A 56 -7.08 9.16 26.51
CA LEU A 56 -6.39 8.28 25.56
C LEU A 56 -5.76 7.07 26.25
N LYS A 57 -5.10 7.25 27.40
CA LYS A 57 -4.52 6.14 28.18
C LYS A 57 -5.57 5.24 28.85
N SER A 58 -6.72 5.79 29.25
CA SER A 58 -7.81 4.99 29.83
C SER A 58 -8.53 4.19 28.74
N ASN A 59 -8.79 4.79 27.58
CA ASN A 59 -9.35 4.07 26.42
C ASN A 59 -8.38 3.03 25.85
N SER A 60 -7.06 3.25 25.96
CA SER A 60 -6.07 2.23 25.57
C SER A 60 -5.92 1.09 26.59
N ARG A 61 -6.31 1.30 27.86
CA ARG A 61 -6.30 0.25 28.90
C ARG A 61 -7.58 -0.58 28.95
N SER A 62 -8.69 -0.09 28.37
CA SER A 62 -9.96 -0.81 28.27
C SER A 62 -10.23 -1.42 26.88
N ALA A 63 -9.39 -1.13 25.89
CA ALA A 63 -9.42 -1.88 24.64
C ALA A 63 -8.91 -3.29 24.96
N LYS A 64 -9.81 -4.29 24.96
CA LYS A 64 -9.37 -5.68 24.83
C LYS A 64 -8.37 -5.72 23.67
N GLU A 65 -7.17 -6.21 23.92
CA GLU A 65 -6.22 -6.52 22.84
C GLU A 65 -6.84 -7.65 22.03
N TYR A 66 -7.56 -7.29 20.97
CA TYR A 66 -8.00 -8.26 19.99
C TYR A 66 -6.83 -8.48 19.03
N SER A 67 -6.18 -9.64 19.16
CA SER A 67 -5.18 -10.09 18.19
C SER A 67 -5.90 -10.68 16.97
N ILE A 68 -5.42 -10.34 15.78
CA ILE A 68 -5.83 -11.02 14.55
C ILE A 68 -5.11 -12.37 14.54
N GLU A 69 -5.88 -13.44 14.40
CA GLU A 69 -5.35 -14.80 14.23
C GLU A 69 -5.43 -15.20 12.75
N LYS A 70 -4.50 -16.05 12.31
CA LYS A 70 -4.55 -16.60 10.96
C LYS A 70 -5.76 -17.52 10.84
N SER A 71 -6.70 -17.14 9.99
CA SER A 71 -7.98 -17.83 9.81
C SER A 71 -7.87 -19.04 8.87
N GLY A 72 -6.89 -19.03 7.95
CA GLY A 72 -6.78 -20.03 6.88
C GLY A 72 -7.90 -19.94 5.83
N LEU A 73 -8.68 -18.85 5.84
CA LEU A 73 -9.73 -18.62 4.87
C LEU A 73 -9.13 -18.27 3.51
N THR A 74 -9.71 -18.84 2.46
CA THR A 74 -9.48 -18.43 1.07
C THR A 74 -10.72 -17.81 0.43
N TYR A 75 -11.82 -17.76 1.19
CA TYR A 75 -13.08 -17.14 0.82
C TYR A 75 -13.70 -16.51 2.06
N GLY A 76 -14.22 -15.28 1.94
CA GLY A 76 -14.79 -14.60 3.09
C GLY A 76 -15.36 -13.21 2.82
N VAL A 77 -15.70 -12.55 3.92
CA VAL A 77 -16.15 -11.16 3.92
C VAL A 77 -15.05 -10.23 3.43
N THR A 78 -15.43 -9.15 2.74
CA THR A 78 -14.54 -8.02 2.48
C THR A 78 -14.43 -7.13 3.70
N SER A 79 -13.30 -6.45 3.88
CA SER A 79 -13.22 -5.34 4.84
C SER A 79 -14.18 -4.22 4.44
N PHE A 80 -14.56 -3.34 5.38
CA PHE A 80 -15.43 -2.20 5.05
C PHE A 80 -14.86 -1.30 3.94
N SER A 81 -13.53 -1.15 3.90
CA SER A 81 -12.85 -0.40 2.84
C SER A 81 -12.97 -1.10 1.48
N GLN A 82 -12.76 -2.41 1.44
CA GLN A 82 -12.94 -3.21 0.23
C GLN A 82 -14.40 -3.18 -0.26
N GLN A 83 -15.36 -3.32 0.66
CA GLN A 83 -16.79 -3.27 0.35
C GLN A 83 -17.19 -1.94 -0.30
N ARG A 84 -16.70 -0.82 0.23
CA ARG A 84 -16.95 0.51 -0.34
C ARG A 84 -16.41 0.63 -1.77
N LEU A 85 -15.17 0.20 -1.99
CA LEU A 85 -14.54 0.29 -3.31
C LEU A 85 -15.24 -0.62 -4.33
N TRP A 86 -15.57 -1.85 -3.94
CA TRP A 86 -16.34 -2.77 -4.76
C TRP A 86 -17.73 -2.20 -5.12
N PHE A 87 -18.42 -1.56 -4.17
CA PHE A 87 -19.72 -0.94 -4.44
C PHE A 87 -19.60 0.19 -5.47
N ILE A 88 -18.57 1.04 -5.35
CA ILE A 88 -18.32 2.12 -6.32
C ILE A 88 -18.02 1.55 -7.70
N ASP A 89 -17.18 0.51 -7.78
CA ASP A 89 -16.86 -0.19 -9.02
C ASP A 89 -18.12 -0.74 -9.71
N LYS A 90 -19.01 -1.41 -8.95
CA LYS A 90 -20.29 -1.92 -9.47
C LYS A 90 -21.25 -0.81 -9.93
N LEU A 91 -21.26 0.34 -9.23
CA LEU A 91 -22.10 1.47 -9.61
C LEU A 91 -21.62 2.14 -10.92
N GLN A 92 -20.30 2.20 -11.13
CA GLN A 92 -19.68 2.87 -12.28
C GLN A 92 -19.44 1.94 -13.47
N GLY A 93 -19.54 0.62 -13.29
CA GLY A 93 -19.28 -0.38 -14.34
C GLY A 93 -17.79 -0.57 -14.61
N GLY A 94 -16.93 -0.37 -13.60
CA GLY A 94 -15.47 -0.33 -13.74
C GLY A 94 -14.92 1.09 -13.83
N THR A 95 -13.81 1.37 -13.14
CA THR A 95 -13.14 2.68 -13.15
C THR A 95 -11.63 2.59 -12.96
N PRO A 96 -10.83 3.42 -13.67
CA PRO A 96 -9.42 3.60 -13.34
C PRO A 96 -9.13 4.53 -12.15
N GLU A 97 -10.11 5.23 -11.56
CA GLU A 97 -9.85 6.26 -10.53
C GLU A 97 -9.28 5.70 -9.22
N TYR A 98 -9.33 4.38 -9.02
CA TYR A 98 -8.70 3.67 -7.91
C TYR A 98 -7.47 2.85 -8.33
N ASN A 99 -6.95 3.10 -9.53
CA ASN A 99 -5.64 2.63 -9.92
C ASN A 99 -4.56 3.37 -9.12
N MET A 100 -3.50 2.65 -8.75
CA MET A 100 -2.34 3.15 -8.02
C MET A 100 -1.08 2.94 -8.87
N PRO A 101 -0.92 3.73 -9.95
CA PRO A 101 0.22 3.59 -10.85
C PRO A 101 1.51 4.14 -10.22
N MET A 102 2.60 3.42 -10.42
CA MET A 102 3.96 3.84 -10.12
C MET A 102 4.82 3.61 -11.35
N VAL A 103 5.54 4.64 -11.76
CA VAL A 103 6.36 4.63 -12.97
C VAL A 103 7.80 4.93 -12.59
N PHE A 104 8.69 4.00 -12.89
CA PHE A 104 10.10 4.07 -12.55
C PHE A 104 10.96 4.11 -13.80
N ARG A 105 11.94 5.01 -13.80
CA ARG A 105 13.03 4.95 -14.77
C ARG A 105 14.01 3.86 -14.33
N VAL A 106 14.32 2.96 -15.25
CA VAL A 106 15.30 1.89 -15.05
C VAL A 106 16.57 2.24 -15.81
N THR A 107 17.71 2.11 -15.16
CA THR A 107 19.04 2.32 -15.76
C THR A 107 20.01 1.25 -15.27
N GLY A 108 20.90 0.82 -16.15
CA GLY A 108 21.86 -0.24 -15.88
C GLY A 108 21.29 -1.64 -16.17
N THR A 109 22.07 -2.67 -15.85
CA THR A 109 21.68 -4.06 -16.03
C THR A 109 20.39 -4.37 -15.28
N PHE A 110 19.35 -4.76 -16.03
CA PHE A 110 18.04 -5.10 -15.49
C PHE A 110 17.56 -6.43 -16.08
N SER A 111 17.43 -7.44 -15.23
CA SER A 111 16.99 -8.77 -15.61
C SER A 111 15.47 -8.90 -15.46
N LEU A 112 14.77 -9.04 -16.58
CA LEU A 112 13.34 -9.34 -16.58
C LEU A 112 13.03 -10.70 -15.97
N LYS A 113 13.91 -11.68 -16.13
CA LYS A 113 13.75 -12.98 -15.46
C LYS A 113 13.73 -12.84 -13.94
N VAL A 114 14.63 -12.02 -13.39
CA VAL A 114 14.64 -11.73 -11.95
C VAL A 114 13.37 -10.96 -11.57
N LEU A 115 12.97 -9.98 -12.38
CA LEU A 115 11.74 -9.22 -12.15
C LEU A 115 10.50 -10.12 -12.04
N THR A 116 10.37 -11.09 -12.95
CA THR A 116 9.29 -12.09 -12.91
C THR A 116 9.30 -12.87 -11.60
N GLN A 117 10.46 -13.39 -11.19
CA GLN A 117 10.59 -14.12 -9.92
C GLN A 117 10.23 -13.27 -8.70
N VAL A 118 10.59 -11.98 -8.71
CA VAL A 118 10.22 -11.04 -7.65
C VAL A 118 8.70 -10.91 -7.55
N PHE A 119 8.01 -10.67 -8.66
CA PHE A 119 6.56 -10.50 -8.62
C PHE A 119 5.79 -11.79 -8.37
N GLU A 120 6.27 -12.94 -8.85
CA GLU A 120 5.72 -14.25 -8.46
C GLU A 120 5.81 -14.44 -6.94
N THR A 121 6.95 -14.08 -6.34
CA THR A 121 7.12 -14.17 -4.87
C THR A 121 6.23 -13.19 -4.11
N ILE A 122 6.07 -11.96 -4.62
CA ILE A 122 5.18 -10.95 -4.04
C ILE A 122 3.71 -11.43 -4.11
N LEU A 123 3.29 -11.98 -5.25
CA LEU A 123 1.94 -12.48 -5.44
C LEU A 123 1.65 -13.69 -4.57
N ASP A 124 2.60 -14.61 -4.40
CA ASP A 124 2.49 -15.73 -3.46
C ASP A 124 2.37 -15.23 -2.02
N ARG A 125 3.27 -14.33 -1.63
CA ARG A 125 3.36 -13.76 -0.28
C ARG A 125 2.12 -13.00 0.15
N HIS A 126 1.56 -12.16 -0.73
CA HIS A 126 0.47 -11.23 -0.38
C HIS A 126 -0.88 -11.69 -0.93
N GLU A 127 -1.59 -12.44 -0.10
CA GLU A 127 -3.07 -12.53 -0.04
C GLU A 127 -3.88 -11.78 -1.11
N VAL A 128 -3.88 -10.49 -0.83
CA VAL A 128 -4.84 -9.51 -1.30
C VAL A 128 -4.58 -9.13 -2.76
N LEU A 129 -3.34 -9.25 -3.24
CA LEU A 129 -3.00 -8.91 -4.63
C LEU A 129 -3.60 -9.91 -5.63
N ARG A 130 -3.89 -11.13 -5.18
CA ARG A 130 -4.52 -12.19 -5.98
C ARG A 130 -5.94 -12.52 -5.53
N SER A 131 -6.52 -11.63 -4.73
CA SER A 131 -7.92 -11.73 -4.31
C SER A 131 -8.83 -11.09 -5.35
N VAL A 132 -9.92 -11.78 -5.68
CA VAL A 132 -10.99 -11.29 -6.56
C VAL A 132 -12.29 -11.12 -5.77
N TYR A 133 -13.19 -10.28 -6.29
CA TYR A 133 -14.34 -9.76 -5.57
C TYR A 133 -15.65 -10.03 -6.31
N GLU A 134 -16.55 -10.76 -5.65
CA GLU A 134 -17.79 -11.25 -6.23
C GLU A 134 -19.02 -10.84 -5.40
N ALA A 135 -20.20 -10.87 -6.04
CA ALA A 135 -21.47 -10.62 -5.38
C ALA A 135 -22.07 -11.95 -4.91
N GLU A 136 -22.29 -12.11 -3.61
CA GLU A 136 -23.02 -13.24 -3.04
C GLU A 136 -24.17 -12.71 -2.20
N GLY A 137 -25.42 -13.03 -2.57
CA GLY A 137 -26.60 -12.56 -1.83
C GLY A 137 -26.75 -11.03 -1.76
N GLY A 138 -26.13 -10.29 -2.68
CA GLY A 138 -26.10 -8.82 -2.67
C GLY A 138 -24.98 -8.21 -1.82
N GLU A 139 -24.14 -9.03 -1.20
CA GLU A 139 -22.97 -8.60 -0.44
C GLU A 139 -21.67 -8.83 -1.23
N ALA A 140 -20.66 -8.00 -0.95
CA ALA A 140 -19.32 -8.20 -1.48
C ALA A 140 -18.62 -9.33 -0.71
N ARG A 141 -18.05 -10.27 -1.47
CA ARG A 141 -17.19 -11.35 -0.95
C ARG A 141 -15.85 -11.29 -1.65
N GLN A 142 -14.81 -11.75 -0.96
CA GLN A 142 -13.49 -11.91 -1.54
C GLN A 142 -13.09 -13.38 -1.60
N ARG A 143 -12.39 -13.74 -2.66
CA ARG A 143 -11.81 -15.06 -2.87
C ARG A 143 -10.34 -14.91 -3.21
N VAL A 144 -9.48 -15.50 -2.37
CA VAL A 144 -8.05 -15.61 -2.61
C VAL A 144 -7.82 -16.69 -3.66
N ARG A 145 -7.16 -16.34 -4.77
CA ARG A 145 -6.77 -17.33 -5.80
C ARG A 145 -5.46 -18.00 -5.43
N GLU A 146 -5.34 -19.28 -5.77
CA GLU A 146 -4.06 -20.00 -5.71
C GLU A 146 -3.06 -19.37 -6.68
N VAL A 147 -1.80 -19.23 -6.24
CA VAL A 147 -0.75 -18.59 -7.06
C VAL A 147 -0.52 -19.34 -8.37
N SER A 148 -0.63 -20.68 -8.35
CA SER A 148 -0.47 -21.53 -9.53
C SER A 148 -1.61 -21.41 -10.55
N ALA A 149 -2.73 -20.80 -10.15
CA ALA A 149 -3.88 -20.58 -11.01
C ALA A 149 -3.96 -19.15 -11.55
N LEU A 150 -2.94 -18.31 -11.28
CA LEU A 150 -2.88 -16.94 -11.79
C LEU A 150 -2.35 -16.94 -13.22
N ASP A 151 -3.05 -16.21 -14.08
CA ASP A 151 -2.53 -15.82 -15.39
C ASP A 151 -1.78 -14.48 -15.24
N PHE A 152 -0.64 -14.52 -14.55
CA PHE A 152 0.20 -13.34 -14.34
C PHE A 152 1.41 -13.39 -15.26
N SER A 153 1.62 -12.30 -16.00
CA SER A 153 2.82 -12.08 -16.79
C SER A 153 3.22 -10.62 -16.76
N ILE A 154 4.51 -10.36 -16.91
CA ILE A 154 5.02 -9.01 -17.10
C ILE A 154 4.90 -8.67 -18.58
N LYS A 155 4.16 -7.61 -18.89
CA LYS A 155 4.10 -7.11 -20.26
C LYS A 155 5.46 -6.52 -20.63
N GLU A 156 6.03 -6.96 -21.74
CA GLU A 156 7.28 -6.42 -22.26
C GLU A 156 7.03 -5.69 -23.58
N GLU A 157 7.53 -4.46 -23.70
CA GLU A 157 7.51 -3.67 -24.94
C GLU A 157 8.92 -3.18 -25.27
N ASP A 158 9.35 -3.30 -26.54
CA ASP A 158 10.64 -2.79 -27.00
C ASP A 158 10.45 -1.55 -27.88
N LEU A 159 10.77 -0.38 -27.31
CA LEU A 159 10.78 0.92 -27.99
C LEU A 159 12.21 1.40 -28.29
N SER A 160 13.23 0.54 -28.15
CA SER A 160 14.64 0.92 -28.37
C SER A 160 14.96 1.31 -29.81
N HIS A 161 14.04 1.03 -30.75
CA HIS A 161 14.12 1.47 -32.14
C HIS A 161 13.72 2.95 -32.32
N LEU A 162 13.14 3.59 -31.31
CA LEU A 162 12.73 4.99 -31.32
C LEU A 162 13.71 5.88 -30.55
N THR A 163 13.76 7.17 -30.91
CA THR A 163 14.62 8.16 -30.25
C THR A 163 13.93 9.51 -30.15
N GLY A 164 14.48 10.41 -29.32
CA GLY A 164 14.02 11.79 -29.19
C GLY A 164 12.55 11.93 -28.80
N GLU A 165 11.87 12.90 -29.42
CA GLU A 165 10.46 13.20 -29.14
C GLU A 165 9.51 12.04 -29.43
N LYS A 166 9.82 11.21 -30.46
CA LYS A 166 8.99 10.05 -30.79
C LYS A 166 9.01 9.01 -29.67
N LEU A 167 10.19 8.71 -29.12
CA LEU A 167 10.31 7.82 -27.98
C LEU A 167 9.56 8.36 -26.76
N ALA A 168 9.71 9.65 -26.46
CA ALA A 168 9.02 10.29 -25.34
C ALA A 168 7.50 10.20 -25.47
N GLY A 169 6.94 10.50 -26.65
CA GLY A 169 5.51 10.42 -26.91
C GLY A 169 4.94 9.01 -26.81
N GLU A 170 5.67 7.99 -27.30
CA GLU A 170 5.22 6.60 -27.17
C GLU A 170 5.26 6.13 -25.70
N ILE A 171 6.29 6.48 -24.93
CA ILE A 171 6.34 6.17 -23.49
C ILE A 171 5.14 6.79 -22.77
N GLU A 172 4.87 8.08 -22.98
CA GLU A 172 3.73 8.78 -22.37
C GLU A 172 2.40 8.13 -22.75
N SER A 173 2.25 7.73 -24.03
CA SER A 173 1.08 7.03 -24.52
C SER A 173 0.86 5.69 -23.79
N ARG A 174 1.90 4.86 -23.62
CA ARG A 174 1.80 3.57 -22.90
C ARG A 174 1.46 3.76 -21.44
N VAL A 175 2.15 4.69 -20.77
CA VAL A 175 1.90 5.01 -19.36
C VAL A 175 0.46 5.48 -19.19
N THR A 176 -0.01 6.39 -20.03
CA THR A 176 -1.39 6.91 -19.97
C THR A 176 -2.43 5.82 -20.24
N ALA A 177 -2.17 4.91 -21.19
CA ALA A 177 -3.05 3.79 -21.48
C ALA A 177 -3.15 2.83 -20.29
N ASP A 178 -2.03 2.50 -19.65
CA ASP A 178 -2.02 1.62 -18.47
C ASP A 178 -2.79 2.24 -17.29
N ILE A 179 -2.54 3.53 -17.01
CA ILE A 179 -3.22 4.29 -15.95
C ILE A 179 -4.74 4.30 -16.15
N LYS A 180 -5.20 4.46 -17.40
CA LYS A 180 -6.63 4.57 -17.74
C LYS A 180 -7.34 3.23 -17.89
N GLN A 181 -6.61 2.13 -18.02
CA GLN A 181 -7.23 0.81 -18.09
C GLN A 181 -7.72 0.42 -16.70
N ALA A 182 -9.03 0.26 -16.53
CA ALA A 182 -9.64 -0.19 -15.29
C ALA A 182 -9.27 -1.66 -15.00
N PHE A 183 -9.17 -2.01 -13.72
CA PHE A 183 -9.11 -3.42 -13.30
C PHE A 183 -10.52 -4.01 -13.27
N ASN A 184 -10.66 -5.26 -13.70
CA ASN A 184 -11.84 -6.06 -13.43
C ASN A 184 -11.69 -6.75 -12.07
N LEU A 185 -12.38 -6.22 -11.06
CA LEU A 185 -12.30 -6.74 -9.68
C LEU A 185 -12.74 -8.20 -9.52
N ALA A 186 -13.50 -8.75 -10.48
CA ALA A 186 -13.96 -10.14 -10.41
C ALA A 186 -12.95 -11.16 -10.96
N GLU A 187 -12.00 -10.73 -11.79
CA GLU A 187 -11.17 -11.64 -12.59
C GLU A 187 -9.67 -11.33 -12.49
N ASP A 188 -9.31 -10.06 -12.44
CA ASP A 188 -7.92 -9.64 -12.56
C ASP A 188 -7.11 -9.97 -11.30
N VAL A 189 -5.81 -10.13 -11.50
CA VAL A 189 -4.85 -9.91 -10.41
C VAL A 189 -4.85 -8.41 -10.12
N MET A 190 -4.91 -8.01 -8.85
CA MET A 190 -4.94 -6.60 -8.42
C MET A 190 -3.57 -5.91 -8.57
N LEU A 191 -2.79 -6.38 -9.53
CA LEU A 191 -1.45 -5.94 -9.91
C LEU A 191 -1.21 -6.18 -11.40
N ARG A 192 -0.77 -5.15 -12.12
CA ARG A 192 -0.22 -5.21 -13.48
C ARG A 192 1.21 -4.66 -13.48
N VAL A 193 2.06 -5.29 -14.29
CA VAL A 193 3.46 -4.89 -14.46
C VAL A 193 3.79 -4.82 -15.94
N CYS A 194 4.37 -3.70 -16.37
CA CYS A 194 4.85 -3.51 -17.73
C CYS A 194 6.29 -2.98 -17.70
N TYR A 195 7.16 -3.57 -18.51
CA TYR A 195 8.50 -3.05 -18.75
C TYR A 195 8.63 -2.61 -20.21
N ILE A 196 9.01 -1.35 -20.39
CA ILE A 196 9.25 -0.73 -21.69
C ILE A 196 10.74 -0.52 -21.83
N LYS A 197 11.39 -1.24 -22.74
CA LYS A 197 12.79 -1.03 -23.06
C LYS A 197 12.96 0.19 -23.97
N THR A 198 13.85 1.10 -23.60
CA THR A 198 14.01 2.40 -24.29
C THR A 198 15.36 2.56 -24.99
N GLY A 199 16.30 1.64 -24.79
CA GLY A 199 17.60 1.59 -25.47
C GLY A 199 18.77 1.31 -24.54
N GLY A 200 19.82 0.65 -25.04
CA GLY A 200 20.96 0.22 -24.23
C GLY A 200 20.52 -0.50 -22.96
N GLU A 201 21.03 -0.04 -21.81
CA GLU A 201 20.62 -0.47 -20.47
C GLU A 201 19.63 0.52 -19.83
N SER A 202 18.58 0.90 -20.57
CA SER A 202 17.54 1.80 -20.05
C SER A 202 16.14 1.33 -20.40
N GLY A 203 15.21 1.62 -19.50
CA GLY A 203 13.80 1.34 -19.68
C GLY A 203 12.91 2.11 -18.72
N VAL A 204 11.63 1.83 -18.82
CA VAL A 204 10.59 2.32 -17.92
C VAL A 204 9.84 1.11 -17.36
N LEU A 205 9.78 1.01 -16.04
CA LEU A 205 8.98 0.01 -15.34
C LEU A 205 7.70 0.68 -14.85
N ILE A 206 6.56 0.15 -15.28
CA ILE A 206 5.24 0.53 -14.80
C ILE A 206 4.78 -0.61 -13.88
N PHE A 207 4.37 -0.23 -12.69
CA PHE A 207 3.73 -1.10 -11.72
C PHE A 207 2.42 -0.43 -11.32
N ASN A 208 1.31 -1.11 -11.48
CA ASN A 208 0.00 -0.54 -11.22
C ASN A 208 -0.82 -1.52 -10.40
N MET A 209 -1.37 -1.08 -9.28
CA MET A 209 -2.23 -1.89 -8.41
C MET A 209 -3.61 -1.28 -8.32
N HIS A 210 -4.59 -2.07 -7.89
CA HIS A 210 -5.88 -1.51 -7.50
C HIS A 210 -5.92 -1.18 -6.00
N HIS A 211 -6.47 -0.02 -5.64
CA HIS A 211 -6.55 0.46 -4.24
C HIS A 211 -7.41 -0.45 -3.34
N ILE A 212 -8.20 -1.37 -3.91
CA ILE A 212 -8.91 -2.40 -3.14
C ILE A 212 -7.96 -3.38 -2.45
N ALA A 213 -6.74 -3.55 -2.99
CA ALA A 213 -5.75 -4.50 -2.51
C ALA A 213 -4.51 -3.84 -1.91
N SER A 214 -4.40 -2.51 -1.97
CA SER A 214 -3.24 -1.78 -1.47
C SER A 214 -3.63 -0.38 -1.01
N ASP A 215 -2.78 0.22 -0.20
CA ASP A 215 -2.82 1.63 0.18
C ASP A 215 -1.39 2.21 0.16
N GLY A 216 -1.25 3.49 0.54
CA GLY A 216 0.05 4.15 0.56
C GLY A 216 1.07 3.49 1.50
N TRP A 217 0.62 2.88 2.61
CA TRP A 217 1.52 2.15 3.52
C TRP A 217 2.00 0.84 2.91
N SER A 218 1.09 0.13 2.25
CA SER A 218 1.36 -1.13 1.57
C SER A 218 2.32 -0.94 0.39
N VAL A 219 2.25 0.20 -0.30
CA VAL A 219 3.23 0.60 -1.33
C VAL A 219 4.66 0.64 -0.78
N ASP A 220 4.86 1.23 0.40
CA ASP A 220 6.19 1.29 1.03
C ASP A 220 6.70 -0.10 1.43
N VAL A 221 5.81 -0.98 1.90
CA VAL A 221 6.13 -2.38 2.22
C VAL A 221 6.55 -3.12 0.96
N LEU A 222 5.73 -3.08 -0.08
CA LEU A 222 5.99 -3.75 -1.36
C LEU A 222 7.27 -3.24 -2.02
N THR A 223 7.55 -1.94 -1.93
CA THR A 223 8.79 -1.36 -2.47
C THR A 223 10.03 -1.93 -1.75
N LYS A 224 10.01 -2.02 -0.42
CA LYS A 224 11.13 -2.60 0.35
C LYS A 224 11.32 -4.08 0.04
N GLU A 225 10.23 -4.83 -0.03
CA GLU A 225 10.26 -6.25 -0.37
C GLU A 225 10.74 -6.49 -1.80
N PHE A 226 10.30 -5.68 -2.76
CA PHE A 226 10.77 -5.71 -4.14
C PHE A 226 12.29 -5.61 -4.21
N PHE A 227 12.89 -4.60 -3.57
CA PHE A 227 14.35 -4.43 -3.59
C PHE A 227 15.08 -5.57 -2.89
N ALA A 228 14.57 -6.05 -1.75
CA ALA A 228 15.16 -7.16 -1.02
C ALA A 228 15.17 -8.45 -1.88
N LEU A 229 14.04 -8.76 -2.53
CA LEU A 229 13.90 -9.90 -3.42
C LEU A 229 14.77 -9.75 -4.67
N TYR A 230 14.72 -8.60 -5.34
CA TYR A 230 15.48 -8.36 -6.56
C TYR A 230 16.99 -8.50 -6.32
N HIS A 231 17.49 -7.95 -5.22
CA HIS A 231 18.89 -8.09 -4.83
C HIS A 231 19.26 -9.54 -4.51
N ALA A 232 18.42 -10.26 -3.76
CA ALA A 232 18.66 -11.67 -3.43
C ALA A 232 18.72 -12.54 -4.69
N TYR A 233 17.70 -12.45 -5.55
CA TYR A 233 17.60 -13.25 -6.78
C TYR A 233 18.66 -12.88 -7.82
N SER A 234 19.02 -11.60 -7.95
CA SER A 234 20.15 -11.18 -8.80
C SER A 234 21.48 -11.77 -8.34
N ALA A 235 21.63 -12.01 -7.04
CA ALA A 235 22.81 -12.66 -6.45
C ALA A 235 22.70 -14.19 -6.39
N GLY A 236 21.66 -14.80 -6.99
CA GLY A 236 21.42 -16.24 -6.94
C GLY A 236 21.09 -16.79 -5.54
N LYS A 237 20.61 -15.92 -4.63
CA LYS A 237 20.21 -16.29 -3.26
C LYS A 237 18.71 -16.58 -3.20
N ALA A 238 18.29 -17.34 -2.19
CA ALA A 238 16.87 -17.63 -1.92
C ALA A 238 16.11 -16.40 -1.38
N ASN A 239 14.77 -16.52 -1.31
CA ASN A 239 13.89 -15.51 -0.72
C ASN A 239 14.32 -15.16 0.72
N PRO A 240 14.68 -13.90 1.02
CA PRO A 240 15.13 -13.48 2.35
C PRO A 240 13.99 -13.09 3.30
N LEU A 241 12.74 -13.03 2.83
CA LEU A 241 11.60 -12.50 3.59
C LEU A 241 11.01 -13.57 4.52
N PRO A 242 10.78 -13.26 5.81
CA PRO A 242 10.11 -14.19 6.72
C PRO A 242 8.63 -14.34 6.34
N GLY A 243 8.02 -15.50 6.59
CA GLY A 243 6.59 -15.71 6.33
C GLY A 243 5.69 -14.70 7.06
N LEU A 244 4.57 -14.33 6.43
CA LEU A 244 3.60 -13.44 7.06
C LEU A 244 2.76 -14.22 8.09
N PRO A 245 2.62 -13.71 9.33
CA PRO A 245 1.87 -14.39 10.38
C PRO A 245 0.36 -14.32 10.15
N ILE A 246 -0.11 -13.31 9.43
CA ILE A 246 -1.51 -13.07 9.04
C ILE A 246 -1.55 -12.53 7.61
N GLN A 247 -2.74 -12.59 7.01
CA GLN A 247 -3.06 -12.12 5.67
C GLN A 247 -4.22 -11.11 5.74
N TYR A 248 -4.44 -10.36 4.66
CA TYR A 248 -5.47 -9.32 4.67
C TYR A 248 -6.89 -9.88 4.87
N ILE A 249 -7.16 -11.11 4.42
CA ILE A 249 -8.44 -11.78 4.65
C ILE A 249 -8.69 -12.06 6.14
N ASP A 250 -7.62 -12.31 6.91
CA ASP A 250 -7.72 -12.45 8.38
C ASP A 250 -8.15 -11.13 9.02
N TYR A 251 -7.57 -10.01 8.55
CA TYR A 251 -7.97 -8.67 8.99
C TYR A 251 -9.41 -8.32 8.60
N ALA A 252 -9.84 -8.72 7.40
CA ALA A 252 -11.22 -8.47 6.96
C ALA A 252 -12.26 -9.26 7.76
N HIS A 253 -11.87 -10.44 8.25
CA HIS A 253 -12.73 -11.30 9.06
C HIS A 253 -12.85 -10.85 10.52
N TRP A 254 -11.75 -10.32 11.07
CA TRP A 254 -11.63 -9.81 12.44
C TRP A 254 -12.50 -8.57 12.70
#